data_AF-A0A841ZPB3-F1
#
_entry.id   AF-A0A841ZPB3-F1
#
_cell.length_a   1.000
_cell.length_b   1.000
_cell.length_c   1.000
_cell.angle_alpha   90.00
_cell.angle_beta   90.00
_cell.angle_gamma   90.00
#
_symmetry.space_group_name_H-M   'P 1'
#
loop_
_entity.id
_entity.type
_entity.pdbx_description
1 polymer ?
#
loop_
_entity_poly.entity_id
_entity_poly.type
_entity_poly.pdbx_seq_one_letter_code
_entity_poly.pdbx_strand_id
1 'polypeptide(L)'
;METLNEIKQIMENMTIYMSINGYTKRSFAKATGISQNTFTAMTSGKIKNEKKAERYIEQATEKLNLERDYFKKSREEIMQAPINYLDEEKLHTGNEKFNALSLLLKIGEIHYKWE
;
A
#
# COMPACT_ATOMS: atom_id res chain seq x y z
N MET A 1 -6.62 -20.50 7.79
CA MET A 1 -7.27 -20.18 6.51
C MET A 1 -8.22 -19.06 6.82
N GLU A 2 -7.98 -17.93 6.18
CA GLU A 2 -8.80 -16.73 6.33
C GLU A 2 -10.14 -16.94 5.64
N THR A 3 -11.21 -16.45 6.25
CA THR A 3 -12.54 -16.50 5.62
C THR A 3 -12.64 -15.47 4.49
N LEU A 4 -13.56 -15.68 3.54
CA LEU A 4 -13.82 -14.69 2.47
C LEU A 4 -14.07 -13.26 2.98
N ASN A 5 -14.67 -13.10 4.17
CA ASN A 5 -14.90 -11.78 4.78
C ASN A 5 -13.59 -11.15 5.28
N GLU A 6 -12.70 -11.93 5.89
CA GLU A 6 -11.38 -11.46 6.34
C GLU A 6 -10.52 -11.05 5.16
N ILE A 7 -10.50 -11.86 4.09
CA ILE A 7 -9.78 -11.53 2.85
C ILE A 7 -10.30 -10.22 2.27
N LYS A 8 -11.62 -9.99 2.28
CA LYS A 8 -12.19 -8.72 1.81
C LYS A 8 -11.68 -7.54 2.62
N GLN A 9 -11.66 -7.64 3.96
CA GLN A 9 -11.11 -6.61 4.84
C GLN A 9 -9.63 -6.34 4.54
N ILE A 10 -8.84 -7.40 4.36
CA ILE A 10 -7.42 -7.30 4.00
C ILE A 10 -7.23 -6.56 2.66
N MET A 11 -8.08 -6.82 1.67
CA MET A 11 -8.00 -6.13 0.36
C MET A 11 -8.38 -4.64 0.46
N GLU A 12 -9.33 -4.30 1.32
CA GLU A 12 -9.66 -2.90 1.64
C GLU A 12 -8.46 -2.22 2.31
N ASN A 13 -7.84 -2.88 3.28
CA ASN A 13 -6.63 -2.45 3.97
C ASN A 13 -5.44 -2.23 3.01
N MET A 14 -5.24 -3.12 2.04
CA MET A 14 -4.22 -2.94 0.98
C MET A 14 -4.52 -1.71 0.10
N THR A 15 -5.79 -1.45 -0.18
CA THR A 15 -6.21 -0.27 -0.96
C THR A 15 -5.97 1.03 -0.20
N ILE A 16 -6.20 1.02 1.12
CA ILE A 16 -5.91 2.14 2.01
C ILE A 16 -4.40 2.39 2.06
N TYR A 17 -3.61 1.34 2.28
CA TYR A 17 -2.15 1.43 2.27
C TYR A 17 -1.63 2.05 0.97
N MET A 18 -2.17 1.62 -0.19
CA MET A 18 -1.82 2.22 -1.47
C MET A 18 -2.09 3.72 -1.51
N SER A 19 -3.26 4.15 -1.04
CA SER A 19 -3.66 5.55 -1.05
C SER A 19 -2.75 6.40 -0.16
N ILE A 20 -2.42 5.91 1.04
CA ILE A 20 -1.57 6.63 2.00
C ILE A 20 -0.14 6.75 1.48
N ASN A 21 0.38 5.69 0.88
CA ASN A 21 1.75 5.62 0.38
C ASN A 21 1.90 6.14 -1.07
N GLY A 22 0.87 6.80 -1.62
CA GLY A 22 0.93 7.42 -2.94
C GLY A 22 1.05 6.44 -4.12
N TYR A 23 0.69 5.17 -3.93
CA TYR A 23 0.72 4.20 -5.00
C TYR A 23 -0.48 4.33 -5.94
N THR A 24 -0.18 4.41 -7.24
CA THR A 24 -1.14 4.05 -8.28
C THR A 24 -1.23 2.53 -8.39
N LYS A 25 -2.30 1.99 -8.96
CA LYS A 25 -2.38 0.55 -9.28
C LYS A 25 -1.19 0.05 -10.09
N ARG A 26 -0.63 0.90 -10.97
CA ARG A 26 0.52 0.58 -11.80
C ARG A 26 1.82 0.53 -10.98
N SER A 27 2.06 1.51 -10.12
CA SER A 27 3.27 1.53 -9.28
C SER A 27 3.20 0.47 -8.19
N PHE A 28 2.02 0.19 -7.63
CA PHE A 28 1.81 -0.92 -6.70
C PHE A 28 2.07 -2.28 -7.36
N ALA A 29 1.59 -2.48 -8.58
CA ALA A 29 1.84 -3.70 -9.35
C ALA A 29 3.34 -3.94 -9.59
N LYS A 30 4.10 -2.87 -9.85
CA LYS A 30 5.55 -2.95 -9.96
C LYS A 30 6.23 -3.27 -8.63
N ALA A 31 5.80 -2.61 -7.55
CA ALA A 31 6.38 -2.81 -6.22
C ALA A 31 6.14 -4.23 -5.69
N THR A 32 4.93 -4.75 -5.85
CA THR A 32 4.54 -6.07 -5.32
C THR A 32 4.79 -7.23 -6.30
N GLY A 33 5.00 -6.95 -7.58
CA GLY A 33 5.05 -7.97 -8.64
C GLY A 33 3.68 -8.60 -8.95
N ILE A 34 2.59 -8.07 -8.40
CA ILE A 34 1.22 -8.52 -8.67
C ILE A 34 0.68 -7.72 -9.86
N SER A 35 0.18 -8.38 -10.91
CA SER A 35 -0.34 -7.66 -12.07
C SER A 35 -1.49 -6.70 -11.69
N GLN A 36 -1.61 -5.56 -12.37
CA GLN A 36 -2.69 -4.60 -12.13
C GLN A 36 -4.09 -5.24 -12.27
N ASN A 37 -4.25 -6.18 -13.20
CA ASN A 37 -5.50 -6.91 -13.40
C ASN A 37 -5.79 -7.84 -12.22
N THR A 38 -4.78 -8.55 -11.75
CA THR A 38 -4.87 -9.39 -10.56
C THR A 38 -5.25 -8.55 -9.35
N PHE A 39 -4.52 -7.46 -9.08
CA PHE A 39 -4.81 -6.55 -7.98
C PHE A 39 -6.25 -6.02 -8.04
N THR A 40 -6.70 -5.56 -9.21
CA THR A 40 -8.08 -5.09 -9.40
C THR A 40 -9.10 -6.20 -9.16
N ALA A 41 -8.82 -7.44 -9.55
CA ALA A 41 -9.68 -8.58 -9.28
C ALA A 41 -9.77 -8.89 -7.77
N MET A 42 -8.67 -8.71 -7.03
CA MET A 42 -8.66 -8.91 -5.58
C MET A 42 -9.50 -7.84 -4.87
N THR A 43 -9.24 -6.56 -5.16
CA THR A 43 -9.94 -5.44 -4.51
C THR A 43 -11.41 -5.32 -4.90
N SER A 44 -11.82 -5.92 -6.04
CA SER A 44 -13.23 -5.98 -6.45
C SER A 44 -13.96 -7.23 -5.95
N GLY A 45 -13.32 -8.08 -5.14
CA GLY A 45 -13.92 -9.30 -4.59
C GLY A 45 -14.21 -10.37 -5.66
N LYS A 46 -13.58 -10.29 -6.82
CA LYS A 46 -13.79 -11.24 -7.93
C LYS A 46 -12.99 -12.53 -7.78
N ILE A 47 -12.03 -12.59 -6.84
CA ILE A 47 -11.29 -13.81 -6.53
C ILE A 47 -12.13 -14.68 -5.59
N LYS A 48 -12.58 -15.82 -6.12
CA LYS A 48 -13.34 -16.84 -5.37
C LYS A 48 -12.47 -17.89 -4.68
N ASN A 49 -11.15 -17.85 -4.88
CA ASN A 49 -10.21 -18.82 -4.34
C ASN A 49 -9.37 -18.18 -3.23
N GLU A 50 -9.69 -18.53 -1.99
CA GLU A 50 -9.06 -18.01 -0.77
C GLU A 50 -7.55 -18.24 -0.77
N LYS A 51 -7.08 -19.46 -1.05
CA LYS A 51 -5.64 -19.79 -1.10
C LYS A 51 -4.87 -18.95 -2.10
N LYS A 52 -5.51 -18.59 -3.22
CA LYS A 52 -4.89 -17.74 -4.24
C LYS A 52 -4.80 -16.28 -3.75
N ALA A 53 -5.81 -15.80 -3.04
CA ALA A 53 -5.79 -14.47 -2.45
C ALA A 53 -4.74 -14.37 -1.33
N GLU A 54 -4.69 -15.35 -0.42
CA GLU A 54 -3.67 -15.43 0.65
C GLU A 54 -2.25 -15.33 0.07
N ARG A 55 -1.93 -16.10 -0.97
CA ARG A 55 -0.61 -16.03 -1.63
C ARG A 55 -0.26 -14.65 -2.16
N TYR A 56 -1.23 -13.91 -2.71
CA TYR A 56 -0.98 -12.55 -3.20
C TYR A 56 -0.85 -11.54 -2.05
N ILE A 57 -1.58 -11.74 -0.96
CA ILE A 57 -1.42 -10.94 0.26
C ILE A 57 0.01 -11.15 0.79
N GLU A 58 0.44 -12.40 0.98
CA GLU A 58 1.79 -12.74 1.42
C GLU A 58 2.86 -12.13 0.51
N GLN A 59 2.71 -12.30 -0.81
CA GLN A 59 3.63 -11.71 -1.79
C GLN A 59 3.72 -10.18 -1.66
N ALA A 60 2.60 -9.49 -1.49
CA ALA A 60 2.60 -8.04 -1.32
C ALA A 60 3.27 -7.63 -0.01
N THR A 61 2.95 -8.30 1.10
CA THR A 61 3.54 -8.06 2.42
C THR A 61 5.06 -8.22 2.39
N GLU A 62 5.57 -9.31 1.80
CA GLU A 62 7.01 -9.58 1.67
C GLU A 62 7.70 -8.53 0.80
N LYS A 63 7.12 -8.19 -0.36
CA LYS A 63 7.74 -7.25 -1.31
C LYS A 63 7.75 -5.81 -0.80
N LEU A 64 6.79 -5.45 0.03
CA LEU A 64 6.72 -4.15 0.70
C LEU A 64 7.53 -4.14 2.01
N ASN A 65 8.17 -5.26 2.37
CA ASN A 65 8.93 -5.43 3.61
C ASN A 65 8.11 -5.06 4.86
N LEU A 66 6.84 -5.49 4.88
CA LEU A 66 5.91 -5.25 5.97
C LEU A 66 5.89 -6.44 6.94
N GLU A 67 5.41 -6.18 8.15
CA GLU A 67 5.10 -7.24 9.11
C GLU A 67 4.08 -8.23 8.53
N ARG A 68 4.24 -9.53 8.83
CA ARG A 68 3.42 -10.62 8.25
C ARG A 68 1.92 -10.37 8.32
N ASP A 69 1.45 -9.85 9.45
CA ASP A 69 0.03 -9.61 9.73
C ASP A 69 -0.36 -8.14 9.55
N TYR A 70 0.47 -7.33 8.88
CA TYR A 70 0.24 -5.89 8.72
C TYR A 70 -1.14 -5.58 8.13
N PHE A 71 -1.56 -6.25 7.06
CA PHE A 71 -2.85 -5.99 6.44
C PHE A 71 -4.05 -6.57 7.22
N LYS A 72 -3.82 -7.30 8.31
CA LYS A 72 -4.87 -7.77 9.23
C LYS A 72 -5.18 -6.79 10.34
N LYS A 73 -4.34 -5.76 10.51
CA LYS A 73 -4.55 -4.68 11.47
C LYS A 73 -5.87 -3.96 11.21
N SER A 74 -6.37 -3.26 12.23
CA SER A 74 -7.57 -2.47 12.05
C SER A 74 -7.34 -1.37 11.00
N ARG A 75 -8.44 -0.88 10.44
CA ARG A 75 -8.38 0.21 9.48
C ARG A 75 -7.70 1.43 10.08
N GLU A 76 -7.99 1.73 11.35
CA GLU A 76 -7.44 2.86 12.10
C GLU A 76 -5.92 2.73 12.25
N GLU A 77 -5.43 1.53 12.57
CA GLU A 77 -3.99 1.25 12.72
C GLU A 77 -3.24 1.45 11.39
N ILE A 78 -3.82 1.02 10.27
CA ILE A 78 -3.21 1.20 8.95
C ILE A 78 -3.23 2.67 8.53
N MET A 79 -4.27 3.42 8.91
CA MET A 79 -4.35 4.85 8.64
C MET A 79 -3.36 5.69 9.45
N GLN A 80 -2.95 5.23 10.62
CA GLN A 80 -1.97 5.89 11.48
C GLN A 80 -0.53 5.43 11.22
N ALA A 81 -0.33 4.41 10.40
CA ALA A 81 0.99 3.88 10.11
C ALA A 81 1.87 4.92 9.38
N PRO A 82 3.17 4.98 9.67
CA PRO A 82 4.10 5.88 9.01
C PRO A 82 4.15 5.61 7.51
N ILE A 83 4.26 6.67 6.71
CA ILE A 83 4.30 6.59 5.25
C ILE A 83 5.65 6.00 4.83
N ASN A 84 5.61 4.82 4.21
CA ASN A 84 6.78 4.13 3.67
C ASN A 84 6.96 4.53 2.20
N TYR A 85 7.76 5.56 1.96
CA TYR A 85 8.21 5.92 0.62
C TYR A 85 9.28 4.92 0.16
N LEU A 86 8.86 3.87 -0.55
CA LEU A 86 9.77 2.86 -1.11
C LEU A 86 10.63 3.36 -2.28
N ASP A 87 10.48 4.62 -2.67
CA ASP A 87 11.18 5.22 -3.80
C ASP A 87 11.43 6.71 -3.49
N GLU A 88 12.55 7.02 -2.83
CA GLU A 88 12.96 8.41 -2.59
C GLU A 88 13.16 9.21 -3.88
N GLU A 89 13.35 8.52 -5.02
CA GLU A 89 13.57 9.10 -6.34
C GLU A 89 12.30 9.19 -7.21
N LYS A 90 11.20 8.49 -6.87
CA LYS A 90 9.92 8.64 -7.58
C LYS A 90 8.93 9.48 -6.80
N LEU A 91 9.24 10.76 -6.67
CA LEU A 91 8.21 11.79 -6.68
C LEU A 91 7.45 11.67 -8.02
N HIS A 92 6.34 10.93 -8.03
CA HIS A 92 5.66 10.58 -9.27
C HIS A 92 5.14 11.83 -10.00
N THR A 93 5.81 12.13 -11.12
CA THR A 93 5.49 13.09 -12.18
C THR A 93 4.10 12.86 -12.79
N GLY A 94 3.04 13.17 -12.05
CA GLY A 94 1.66 13.08 -12.54
C GLY A 94 0.66 13.97 -11.81
N ASN A 95 0.96 14.39 -10.57
CA ASN A 95 0.15 15.37 -9.86
C ASN A 95 1.05 16.40 -9.17
N GLU A 96 1.33 17.50 -9.87
CA GLU A 96 2.24 18.56 -9.43
C GLU A 96 1.91 19.08 -8.03
N LYS A 97 0.62 19.11 -7.65
CA LYS A 97 0.18 19.56 -6.33
C LYS A 97 0.59 18.61 -5.21
N PHE A 98 0.50 17.31 -5.44
CA PHE A 98 0.89 16.31 -4.45
C PHE A 98 2.41 16.23 -4.31
N ASN A 99 3.12 16.36 -5.42
CA ASN A 99 4.57 16.47 -5.45
C ASN A 99 5.06 17.71 -4.68
N ALA A 100 4.42 18.87 -4.88
CA ALA A 100 4.75 20.08 -4.14
C ALA A 100 4.53 19.93 -2.63
N LEU A 101 3.44 19.28 -2.21
CA LEU A 101 3.18 19.02 -0.79
C LEU A 101 4.20 18.04 -0.18
N SER A 102 4.55 16.95 -0.87
CA SER A 102 5.62 16.04 -0.41
C SER A 102 6.97 16.74 -0.33
N LEU A 103 7.29 17.63 -1.27
CA LEU A 103 8.55 18.37 -1.27
C LEU A 103 8.60 19.36 -0.09
N LEU A 104 7.48 20.04 0.20
CA LEU A 104 7.36 20.96 1.33
C LEU A 104 7.51 20.23 2.68
N LEU A 105 6.93 19.03 2.82
CA LEU A 105 7.09 18.22 4.03
C LEU A 105 8.55 17.77 4.21
N LYS A 106 9.21 17.33 3.13
CA LYS A 106 10.63 16.93 3.16
C LYS A 106 11.57 18.10 3.52
N ILE A 107 11.27 19.31 3.03
CA ILE A 107 11.98 20.54 3.41
C ILE A 107 11.73 20.88 4.89
N GLY A 108 10.49 20.70 5.37
CA GLY A 108 10.13 20.88 6.77
C GLY A 108 10.90 19.96 7.72
N GLU A 109 11.08 18.69 7.36
CA GLU A 109 11.86 17.70 8.13
C GLU A 109 13.35 18.02 8.20
N ILE A 110 13.92 18.65 7.16
CA ILE A 110 15.32 19.10 7.17
C ILE A 110 15.50 20.34 8.06
N HIS A 111 14.51 21.25 8.10
CA HIS A 111 14.59 22.48 8.88
C HIS A 111 14.11 22.37 10.34
N TYR A 112 13.35 21.33 10.69
CA TYR A 112 12.91 21.04 12.07
C TYR A 112 13.61 19.80 12.68
N LYS A 113 14.89 19.57 12.34
CA LYS A 113 15.77 18.85 13.28
C LYS A 113 16.05 19.78 14.47
N TRP A 114 15.11 19.83 15.40
CA TRP A 114 15.35 20.38 16.73
C TRP A 114 16.29 19.44 17.49
N GLU A 115 17.37 20.01 18.03
CA GLU A 115 18.10 19.48 19.19
C GLU A 115 17.18 19.37 20.42
#